data_AF-A0A6S7J7V5-F1
#
_entry.id   AF-A0A6S7J7V5-F1
#
_cell.length_a   1.000
_cell.length_b   1.000
_cell.length_c   1.000
_cell.angle_alpha   90.00
_cell.angle_beta   90.00
_cell.angle_gamma   90.00
#
_symmetry.space_group_name_H-M   'P 1'
#
loop_
_entity.id
_entity.type
_entity.pdbx_description
1 polymer ?
#
loop_
_entity_poly.entity_id
_entity_poly.type
_entity_poly.pdbx_seq_one_letter_code
_entity_poly.pdbx_strand_id
1 'polypeptide(L)'
;MLRYRRVITSDKEFQEKAQNLRVALIGRGYKDKDILSHINKASSYTQSQLLINTTPKNNTQTLPFVIPYNPDLAPLSHILTQHWHYIENDPVLSYQQWMYQTNKDQQYGYLHNKPRSPPPTYPRLGNQLKSHLQHTVEMNRTRQFP
;
A
#
# COMPACT_ATOMS: atom_id res chain seq x y z
N MET A 1 -2.81 12.48 6.53
CA MET A 1 -3.77 13.31 7.29
C MET A 1 -5.14 12.66 7.51
N LEU A 2 -5.78 12.05 6.50
CA LEU A 2 -7.08 11.38 6.67
C LEU A 2 -7.12 10.30 7.78
N ARG A 3 -6.01 9.59 8.01
CA ARG A 3 -5.90 8.62 9.13
C ARG A 3 -6.04 9.27 10.51
N TYR A 4 -5.47 10.46 10.71
CA TYR A 4 -5.62 11.20 11.98
C TYR A 4 -7.07 11.63 12.18
N ARG A 5 -7.73 12.11 11.11
CA ARG A 5 -9.13 12.54 11.15
C ARG A 5 -10.13 11.40 11.44
N ARG A 6 -9.75 10.15 11.16
CA ARG A 6 -10.54 8.96 11.55
C ARG A 6 -10.48 8.64 13.04
N VAL A 7 -9.38 8.97 13.70
CA VAL A 7 -9.17 8.66 15.12
C VAL A 7 -9.69 9.80 16.00
N ILE A 8 -9.46 11.04 15.57
CA ILE A 8 -9.77 12.23 16.36
C ILE A 8 -11.16 12.74 16.00
N THR A 9 -12.05 12.77 16.99
CA THR A 9 -13.43 13.27 16.86
C THR A 9 -13.50 14.79 16.91
N SER A 10 -12.67 15.42 17.75
CA SER A 10 -12.67 16.87 17.97
C SER A 10 -11.89 17.62 16.88
N ASP A 11 -12.52 18.64 16.29
CA ASP A 11 -11.88 19.49 15.27
C ASP A 11 -10.68 20.27 15.84
N LYS A 12 -10.83 20.79 17.06
CA LYS A 12 -9.76 21.52 17.74
C LYS A 12 -8.53 20.64 17.96
N GLU A 13 -8.75 19.44 18.48
CA GLU A 13 -7.68 18.47 18.73
C GLU A 13 -7.03 18.02 17.41
N PHE A 14 -7.84 17.83 16.37
CA PHE A 14 -7.33 17.49 15.04
C PHE A 14 -6.39 18.58 14.50
N GLN A 15 -6.78 19.86 14.60
CA GLN A 15 -5.95 20.97 14.14
C GLN A 15 -4.63 21.06 14.90
N GLU A 16 -4.66 20.90 16.22
CA GLU A 16 -3.46 20.91 17.07
C GLU A 16 -2.48 19.79 16.70
N LYS A 17 -3.00 18.58 16.50
CA LYS A 17 -2.19 17.42 16.06
C LYS A 17 -1.69 17.58 14.63
N ALA A 18 -2.49 18.15 13.73
CA ALA A 18 -2.10 18.41 12.36
C ALA A 18 -0.96 19.43 12.29
N GLN A 19 -1.00 20.47 13.12
CA GLN A 19 0.05 21.49 13.19
C GLN A 19 1.35 20.93 13.76
N ASN A 20 1.28 20.12 14.82
CA ASN A 20 2.46 19.43 15.37
C ASN A 20 3.10 18.50 14.32
N LEU A 21 2.28 17.76 13.58
CA LEU A 21 2.75 16.91 12.49
C LEU A 21 3.36 17.71 11.34
N ARG A 22 2.79 18.89 11.01
CA ARG A 22 3.35 19.79 10.00
C ARG A 22 4.77 20.23 10.37
N VAL A 23 4.97 20.70 11.61
CA VAL A 23 6.30 21.10 12.11
C VAL A 23 7.29 19.94 11.99
N ALA A 24 6.90 18.74 12.42
CA ALA A 24 7.76 17.55 12.34
C ALA A 24 8.10 17.15 10.89
N LEU A 25 7.18 17.31 9.95
CA LEU A 25 7.42 17.00 8.53
C LEU A 25 8.29 18.07 7.85
N ILE A 26 8.09 19.35 8.15
CA ILE A 26 8.98 20.41 7.65
C ILE A 26 10.42 20.17 8.14
N GLY A 27 10.60 19.80 9.41
CA GLY A 27 11.91 19.47 9.96
C GLY A 27 12.59 18.27 9.29
N ARG A 28 11.84 17.43 8.57
CA ARG A 28 12.35 16.30 7.78
C ARG A 28 12.58 16.64 6.31
N GLY A 29 12.42 17.91 5.91
CA GLY A 29 12.63 18.37 4.53
C GLY A 29 11.42 18.20 3.61
N TYR A 30 10.23 17.87 4.12
CA TYR A 30 9.02 17.85 3.30
C TYR A 30 8.57 19.27 2.95
N LYS A 31 8.10 19.47 1.71
CA LYS A 31 7.62 20.77 1.23
C LYS A 31 6.33 21.17 1.95
N ASP A 32 6.31 22.38 2.51
CA ASP A 32 5.18 22.89 3.27
C ASP A 32 3.87 22.93 2.48
N LYS A 33 3.95 23.28 1.18
CA LYS A 33 2.79 23.32 0.27
C LYS A 33 2.08 21.97 0.15
N ASP A 34 2.84 20.88 0.06
CA ASP A 34 2.30 19.54 -0.07
C ASP A 34 1.61 19.11 1.23
N ILE A 35 2.23 19.43 2.37
CA ILE A 35 1.67 19.16 3.70
C ILE A 35 0.35 19.91 3.90
N LEU A 36 0.31 21.21 3.59
CA LEU A 36 -0.88 22.05 3.70
C LEU A 36 -2.04 21.51 2.83
N SER A 37 -1.75 21.12 1.59
CA SER A 37 -2.74 20.49 0.71
C SER A 37 -3.37 19.26 1.37
N HIS A 38 -2.55 18.40 1.98
CA HIS A 38 -3.04 17.22 2.68
C HIS A 38 -3.80 17.54 3.98
N ILE A 39 -3.43 18.59 4.72
CA ILE A 39 -4.15 19.03 5.92
C ILE A 39 -5.50 19.61 5.55
N ASN A 40 -5.57 20.48 4.54
CA ASN A 40 -6.80 21.09 4.05
C ASN A 40 -7.77 20.01 3.55
N LYS A 41 -7.27 19.06 2.75
CA LYS A 41 -8.05 17.92 2.30
C LYS A 41 -8.59 17.06 3.45
N ALA A 42 -7.86 16.92 4.55
CA ALA A 42 -8.35 16.15 5.70
C ALA A 42 -9.33 16.95 6.57
N SER A 43 -9.17 18.27 6.63
CA SER A 43 -10.05 19.18 7.37
C SER A 43 -11.45 19.24 6.77
N SER A 44 -11.59 19.00 5.46
CA SER A 44 -12.90 18.99 4.77
C SER A 44 -13.77 17.78 5.09
N TYR A 45 -13.26 16.78 5.82
CA TYR A 45 -14.02 15.61 6.24
C TYR A 45 -14.25 15.63 7.74
N THR A 46 -15.39 15.11 8.20
CA THR A 46 -15.59 14.77 9.62
C THR A 46 -15.16 13.34 9.90
N GLN A 47 -14.94 13.00 11.18
CA GLN A 47 -14.66 11.62 11.58
C GLN A 47 -15.77 10.66 11.13
N SER A 48 -17.03 11.04 11.38
CA SER A 48 -18.20 10.22 11.03
C SER A 48 -18.25 9.89 9.54
N GLN A 49 -18.00 10.87 8.67
CA GLN A 49 -17.94 10.65 7.22
C GLN A 49 -16.84 9.64 6.81
N LEU A 50 -15.72 9.62 7.51
CA LEU A 50 -14.59 8.75 7.18
C LEU A 50 -14.74 7.31 7.70
N LEU A 51 -15.67 7.07 8.62
CA LEU A 51 -15.98 5.76 9.20
C LEU A 51 -17.04 4.99 8.40
N ILE A 52 -17.91 5.68 7.67
CA ILE A 52 -19.08 5.08 6.99
C ILE A 52 -18.71 4.24 5.75
N ASN A 53 -17.50 4.38 5.20
CA ASN A 53 -17.10 3.77 3.91
C ASN A 53 -15.97 2.72 4.01
N THR A 54 -16.18 1.66 4.79
CA THR A 54 -15.35 0.44 4.66
C THR A 54 -16.21 -0.68 4.10
N THR A 55 -16.40 -0.68 2.77
CA THR A 55 -16.62 -1.96 2.11
C THR A 55 -15.40 -2.84 2.41
N PRO A 56 -15.60 -4.11 2.83
CA PRO A 56 -14.48 -4.99 3.09
C PRO A 56 -13.69 -5.11 1.79
N LYS A 57 -12.48 -4.53 1.77
CA LYS A 57 -11.54 -4.80 0.68
C LYS A 57 -11.24 -6.28 0.75
N ASN A 58 -11.47 -6.99 -0.36
CA ASN A 58 -11.00 -8.37 -0.53
C ASN A 58 -9.54 -8.40 -0.07
N ASN A 59 -9.29 -9.17 0.98
CA ASN A 59 -8.00 -9.22 1.67
C ASN A 59 -7.04 -10.01 0.79
N THR A 60 -6.55 -9.39 -0.29
CA THR A 60 -5.43 -9.94 -1.05
C THR A 60 -4.21 -9.86 -0.14
N GLN A 61 -3.68 -11.02 0.26
CA GLN A 61 -2.39 -11.13 0.94
C GLN A 61 -1.31 -10.56 0.04
N THR A 62 -1.16 -9.25 0.08
CA THR A 62 -0.12 -8.50 -0.63
C THR A 62 1.02 -8.30 0.35
N LEU A 63 2.23 -8.69 -0.04
CA LEU A 63 3.42 -8.42 0.73
C LEU A 63 3.75 -6.92 0.60
N PRO A 64 3.68 -6.14 1.69
CA PRO A 64 3.98 -4.72 1.61
C PRO A 64 5.50 -4.52 1.44
N PHE A 65 5.89 -3.94 0.31
CA PHE A 65 7.26 -3.45 0.12
C PHE A 65 7.36 -2.03 0.70
N VAL A 66 7.96 -1.92 1.89
CA VAL A 66 8.09 -0.64 2.61
C VAL A 66 9.52 -0.14 2.49
N ILE A 67 9.68 1.04 1.89
CA ILE A 67 10.96 1.76 1.85
C ILE A 67 10.88 3.05 2.66
N PRO A 68 12.02 3.52 3.21
CA PRO A 68 12.12 4.87 3.73
C PRO A 68 11.79 5.89 2.64
N TYR A 69 11.03 6.92 2.99
CA TYR A 69 10.73 7.99 2.05
C TYR A 69 12.01 8.74 1.64
N ASN A 70 12.24 8.87 0.34
CA ASN A 70 13.31 9.69 -0.25
C ASN A 70 12.70 10.53 -1.40
N PRO A 71 12.71 11.87 -1.30
CA PRO A 71 12.09 12.75 -2.29
C PRO A 71 12.80 12.74 -3.66
N ASP A 72 14.06 12.35 -3.70
CA ASP A 72 14.85 12.28 -4.95
C ASP A 72 14.70 10.91 -5.65
N LEU A 73 14.00 9.97 -5.02
CA LEU A 73 13.77 8.65 -5.55
C LEU A 73 12.63 8.67 -6.58
N ALA A 74 12.89 8.13 -7.77
CA ALA A 74 11.85 7.94 -8.76
C ALA A 74 10.76 6.97 -8.24
N PRO A 75 9.52 7.04 -8.76
CA PRO A 75 8.44 6.14 -8.36
C PRO A 75 8.85 4.67 -8.51
N LEU A 76 9.10 3.99 -7.38
CA LEU A 76 9.58 2.62 -7.36
C LEU A 76 8.66 1.64 -8.10
N SER A 77 7.36 1.92 -8.15
CA SER A 77 6.42 1.07 -8.90
C SER A 77 6.83 0.94 -10.36
N HIS A 78 7.33 2.02 -10.96
CA HIS A 78 7.76 2.02 -12.36
C HIS A 78 8.99 1.15 -12.55
N ILE A 79 10.00 1.36 -11.71
CA ILE A 79 11.25 0.58 -11.71
C ILE A 79 10.95 -0.92 -11.50
N LEU A 80 10.16 -1.25 -10.48
CA LEU A 80 9.80 -2.64 -10.17
C LEU A 80 9.02 -3.31 -11.31
N THR A 81 8.17 -2.56 -12.01
CA THR A 81 7.39 -3.11 -13.13
C THR A 81 8.27 -3.32 -14.37
N GLN A 82 9.17 -2.38 -14.66
CA GLN A 82 10.13 -2.51 -15.77
C GLN A 82 11.07 -3.71 -15.57
N HIS A 83 11.49 -3.93 -14.32
CA HIS A 83 12.45 -4.96 -13.95
C HIS A 83 11.81 -6.23 -13.37
N TRP A 84 10.49 -6.40 -13.51
CA TRP A 84 9.76 -7.52 -12.90
C TRP A 84 10.30 -8.90 -13.33
N HIS A 85 10.76 -9.01 -14.57
CA HIS A 85 11.35 -10.23 -15.11
C HIS A 85 12.58 -10.71 -14.32
N TYR A 86 13.33 -9.81 -13.67
CA TYR A 86 14.42 -10.22 -12.78
C TYR A 86 13.90 -10.85 -11.49
N ILE A 87 12.81 -10.32 -10.94
CA ILE A 87 12.18 -10.83 -9.71
C ILE A 87 11.50 -12.18 -9.98
N GLU A 88 10.84 -12.34 -11.14
CA GLU A 88 10.14 -13.57 -11.52
C GLU A 88 11.10 -14.74 -11.76
N ASN A 89 12.28 -14.46 -12.32
CA ASN A 89 13.30 -15.47 -12.61
C ASN A 89 14.31 -15.68 -11.46
N ASP A 90 14.21 -14.89 -10.38
CA ASP A 90 15.07 -15.06 -9.22
C ASP A 90 14.67 -16.33 -8.45
N PRO A 91 15.58 -17.27 -8.23
CA PRO A 91 15.26 -18.55 -7.61
C PRO A 91 14.91 -18.43 -6.12
N VAL A 92 15.16 -17.32 -5.44
CA VAL A 92 14.78 -17.09 -4.03
C VAL A 92 13.45 -16.35 -3.93
N LEU A 93 13.21 -15.40 -4.83
CA LEU A 93 12.01 -14.55 -4.85
C LEU A 93 10.89 -15.11 -5.73
N SER A 94 11.18 -16.12 -6.55
CA SER A 94 10.18 -16.86 -7.33
C SER A 94 9.20 -17.57 -6.39
N TYR A 95 7.91 -17.40 -6.70
CA TYR A 95 6.80 -18.04 -5.99
C TYR A 95 6.98 -19.56 -5.84
N GLN A 96 7.62 -20.21 -6.82
CA GLN A 96 7.87 -21.66 -6.78
C GLN A 96 8.85 -22.05 -5.68
N GLN A 97 9.86 -21.23 -5.41
CA GLN A 97 10.82 -21.50 -4.35
C GLN A 97 10.23 -21.25 -2.96
N TRP A 98 9.45 -20.19 -2.81
CA TRP A 98 8.72 -19.93 -1.56
C TRP A 98 7.78 -21.10 -1.21
N MET A 99 7.10 -21.69 -2.20
CA MET A 99 6.31 -22.91 -2.05
C MET A 99 7.15 -24.14 -1.68
N TYR A 100 8.38 -24.23 -2.18
CA TYR A 100 9.31 -25.32 -1.84
C TYR A 100 9.86 -25.19 -0.40
N GLN A 101 10.25 -23.98 0.02
CA GLN A 101 10.74 -23.72 1.38
C GLN A 101 9.65 -23.89 2.43
N THR A 102 8.43 -23.40 2.18
CA THR A 102 7.30 -23.61 3.11
C THR A 102 6.94 -25.09 3.28
N ASN A 103 7.00 -25.89 2.21
CA ASN A 103 6.80 -27.35 2.31
C ASN A 103 7.93 -28.05 3.07
N LYS A 104 9.18 -27.60 2.89
CA LYS A 104 10.34 -28.13 3.62
C LYS A 104 10.21 -27.82 5.12
N ASP A 105 9.82 -26.59 5.47
CA ASP A 105 9.60 -26.18 6.86
C ASP A 105 8.42 -26.90 7.52
N GLN A 106 7.37 -27.25 6.76
CA GLN A 106 6.29 -28.12 7.25
C GLN A 106 6.78 -29.56 7.51
N GLN A 107 7.70 -30.09 6.70
CA GLN A 107 8.26 -31.42 6.89
C GLN A 107 9.16 -31.51 8.15
N TYR A 108 9.81 -30.42 8.56
CA TYR A 108 10.65 -30.37 9.78
C TYR A 108 9.94 -29.77 11.00
N GLY A 109 8.72 -29.22 10.83
CA GLY A 109 7.95 -28.51 11.86
C GLY A 109 7.04 -29.39 12.74
N TYR A 110 7.12 -30.72 12.66
CA TYR A 110 6.26 -31.65 13.39
C TYR A 110 6.47 -31.68 14.91
N LEU A 111 7.34 -30.84 15.48
CA LEU A 111 7.57 -30.87 16.92
C LEU A 111 6.90 -29.77 17.73
N HIS A 112 6.59 -28.57 17.24
CA HIS A 112 5.87 -27.60 18.07
C HIS A 112 5.05 -26.56 17.28
N ASN A 113 3.75 -26.51 17.60
CA ASN A 113 2.75 -25.43 17.45
C ASN A 113 1.83 -25.39 16.20
N LYS A 114 0.53 -25.35 16.54
CA LYS A 114 -0.75 -25.14 15.80
C LYS A 114 -0.73 -25.02 14.26
N PRO A 115 -1.67 -25.68 13.55
CA PRO A 115 -1.79 -25.60 12.10
C PRO A 115 -2.13 -24.15 11.67
N ARG A 116 -1.25 -23.55 10.86
CA ARG A 116 -1.61 -22.37 10.08
C ARG A 116 -2.49 -22.82 8.91
N SER A 117 -3.63 -22.16 8.73
CA SER A 117 -4.59 -22.43 7.66
C SER A 117 -3.89 -22.44 6.28
N PRO A 118 -4.33 -23.31 5.35
CA PRO A 118 -3.75 -23.39 4.02
C PRO A 118 -3.89 -22.06 3.27
N PRO A 119 -2.92 -21.67 2.42
CA PRO A 119 -3.03 -20.47 1.62
C PRO A 119 -4.16 -20.63 0.57
N PRO A 120 -4.92 -19.57 0.29
CA PRO A 120 -5.96 -19.62 -0.73
C PRO A 120 -5.33 -19.84 -2.11
N THR A 121 -5.96 -20.69 -2.92
CA THR A 121 -5.55 -20.96 -4.30
C THR A 121 -5.61 -19.68 -5.13
N TYR A 122 -4.47 -19.14 -5.51
CA TYR A 122 -4.40 -17.92 -6.33
C TYR A 122 -4.60 -18.25 -7.82
N PRO A 123 -5.56 -17.62 -8.52
CA PRO A 123 -5.54 -17.63 -9.97
C PRO A 123 -4.29 -16.88 -10.45
N ARG A 124 -3.63 -17.44 -11.47
CA ARG A 124 -2.40 -16.96 -12.14
C ARG A 124 -2.35 -15.41 -12.19
N LEU A 125 -1.54 -14.80 -11.31
CA LEU A 125 -1.47 -13.35 -11.08
C LEU A 125 -1.20 -12.52 -12.36
N GLY A 126 -0.55 -13.13 -13.36
CA GLY A 126 -0.22 -12.48 -14.63
C GLY A 126 -1.44 -11.99 -15.44
N ASN A 127 -2.61 -12.60 -15.27
CA ASN A 127 -3.81 -12.24 -16.05
C ASN A 127 -4.65 -11.15 -15.37
N GLN A 128 -4.65 -11.09 -14.04
CA GLN A 128 -5.43 -10.13 -13.25
C GLN A 128 -4.74 -8.76 -13.16
N LEU A 129 -3.40 -8.72 -13.09
CA LEU A 129 -2.67 -7.46 -13.15
C LEU A 129 -2.70 -6.83 -14.55
N LYS A 130 -2.66 -7.63 -15.62
CA LYS A 130 -2.78 -7.12 -16.99
C LYS A 130 -4.15 -6.49 -17.25
N SER A 131 -5.25 -7.11 -16.82
CA SER A 131 -6.60 -6.56 -17.00
C SER A 131 -6.83 -5.31 -16.16
N HIS A 132 -6.33 -5.29 -14.90
CA HIS A 132 -6.46 -4.12 -14.04
C HIS A 132 -5.64 -2.92 -14.54
N LEU A 133 -4.43 -3.16 -15.07
CA LEU A 133 -3.56 -2.14 -15.64
C LEU A 133 -4.06 -1.61 -17.00
N GLN A 134 -4.63 -2.46 -17.87
CA GLN A 134 -5.26 -2.02 -19.11
C GLN A 134 -6.44 -1.08 -18.85
N HIS A 135 -7.28 -1.40 -17.87
CA HIS A 135 -8.42 -0.56 -17.49
C HIS A 135 -8.00 0.79 -16.86
N THR A 136 -6.86 0.85 -16.16
CA THR A 136 -6.33 2.11 -15.62
C THR A 136 -5.65 2.99 -16.67
N VAL A 137 -5.05 2.39 -17.71
CA VAL A 137 -4.49 3.11 -18.86
C VAL A 137 -5.62 3.70 -19.73
N GLU A 138 -6.72 2.97 -19.93
CA GLU A 138 -7.91 3.48 -20.66
C GLU A 138 -8.57 4.66 -19.96
N MET A 139 -8.75 4.61 -18.63
CA MET A 139 -9.37 5.70 -17.86
C MET A 139 -8.54 6.99 -17.80
N ASN A 140 -7.21 6.89 -17.99
CA ASN A 140 -6.34 8.06 -18.06
C ASN A 140 -6.27 8.66 -19.48
N ARG A 141 -6.59 7.87 -20.52
CA ARG A 141 -6.63 8.32 -21.91
C ARG A 141 -7.89 9.14 -22.22
N THR A 142 -9.01 8.86 -21.56
CA THR A 142 -10.28 9.61 -21.70
C THR A 142 -10.30 10.94 -20.93
N ARG A 143 -9.26 11.25 -20.14
CA ARG A 143 -9.15 12.52 -19.37
C ARG A 143 -8.18 13.53 -19.97
N GLN A 144 -7.60 13.23 -21.12
CA GLN A 144 -6.69 14.12 -21.85
C GLN A 144 -7.17 14.32 -23.29
N PHE A 145 -8.34 14.91 -23.49
CA PHE A 145 -8.59 15.84 -24.59
C PHE A 145 -9.73 16.79 -24.13
N PRO A 146 -9.62 18.10 -24.46
CA PRO A 146 -10.51 19.15 -23.97
C PRO A 146 -11.94 19.05 -24.53
#